data_AF-A0A7K2LRI9-F1
#
_entry.id   AF-A0A7K2LRI9-F1
#
_cell.length_a   1.000
_cell.length_b   1.000
_cell.length_c   1.000
_cell.angle_alpha   90.00
_cell.angle_beta   90.00
_cell.angle_gamma   90.00
#
_symmetry.space_group_name_H-M   'P 1'
#
loop_
_entity.id
_entity.type
_entity.pdbx_description
1 polymer ?
#
loop_
_entity_poly.entity_id
_entity_poly.type
_entity_poly.pdbx_seq_one_letter_code
_entity_poly.pdbx_strand_id
1 'polypeptide(L)'
;MHVPDGFINAPTSAAAGVVAAGALAVSLRGARRELDERTAPLAGLVAAFIFAVQMLNFPVAAGTSGHLLGGALAAILVGPYTGVLCVSVVLLMQGILFADGGLTALGVNITDMAITTTVVAYAVFRGLVKVLPRRRRSVTVASFAAALLSVPAAAVVFTLIYAIGGTTDVSIGKVATAMIGVHVLIGIGEAAITALTVGAVIAVRPDLVYGARGLEQRLKLRVNGELVDAPAAEPAPAPVPAAARSSHRKLWITGLVASLILAGFVSFYASASPDGLEKVAHDQGIDQKEKPHANADSPLADYGVKDISDARLSGGLAGVIGVGVTVVVGSTVFWVVRRRRTDSDAPGSSVSQAA
;
A
#
# COMPACT_ATOMS: atom_id res chain seq x y z
N MET A 1 10.20 -2.74 -7.92
CA MET A 1 10.63 -4.03 -7.31
C MET A 1 9.76 -5.18 -7.77
N HIS A 2 8.94 -4.99 -8.80
CA HIS A 2 8.02 -6.00 -9.24
C HIS A 2 8.79 -7.15 -9.88
N VAL A 3 8.69 -8.32 -9.29
CA VAL A 3 9.37 -9.53 -9.76
C VAL A 3 8.67 -10.02 -11.03
N PRO A 4 9.40 -10.14 -12.16
CA PRO A 4 8.84 -10.67 -13.41
C PRO A 4 8.57 -12.18 -13.35
N ASP A 5 7.83 -12.67 -14.34
CA ASP A 5 7.65 -14.11 -14.52
C ASP A 5 8.99 -14.76 -14.92
N GLY A 6 9.31 -15.90 -14.29
CA GLY A 6 10.54 -16.64 -14.59
C GLY A 6 11.76 -16.31 -13.73
N PHE A 7 11.74 -15.22 -12.95
CA PHE A 7 12.82 -14.89 -12.00
C PHE A 7 12.91 -15.88 -10.83
N ILE A 8 11.74 -16.33 -10.34
CA ILE A 8 11.62 -17.31 -9.26
C ILE A 8 10.98 -18.58 -9.83
N ASN A 9 11.54 -19.72 -9.46
CA ASN A 9 11.08 -21.02 -9.91
C ASN A 9 9.64 -21.32 -9.43
N ALA A 10 8.95 -22.21 -10.14
CA ALA A 10 7.55 -22.49 -9.86
C ALA A 10 7.26 -22.96 -8.42
N PRO A 11 8.06 -23.87 -7.81
CA PRO A 11 7.84 -24.28 -6.42
C PRO A 11 7.90 -23.12 -5.42
N THR A 12 8.92 -22.26 -5.52
CA THR A 12 9.09 -21.13 -4.60
C THR A 12 8.02 -20.07 -4.84
N SER A 13 7.67 -19.78 -6.09
CA SER A 13 6.56 -18.88 -6.43
C SER A 13 5.21 -19.39 -5.90
N ALA A 14 4.95 -20.70 -6.01
CA ALA A 14 3.74 -21.31 -5.44
C ALA A 14 3.72 -21.24 -3.91
N ALA A 15 4.85 -21.49 -3.25
CA ALA A 15 4.97 -21.36 -1.80
C ALA A 15 4.73 -19.91 -1.34
N ALA A 16 5.32 -18.93 -2.02
CA ALA A 16 5.05 -17.51 -1.78
C ALA A 16 3.57 -17.17 -2.02
N GLY A 17 2.94 -17.77 -3.03
CA GLY A 17 1.49 -17.68 -3.28
C GLY A 17 0.66 -18.18 -2.10
N VAL A 18 1.03 -19.29 -1.47
CA VAL A 18 0.36 -19.81 -0.26
C VAL A 18 0.54 -18.85 0.92
N VAL A 19 1.75 -18.32 1.13
CA VAL A 19 2.03 -17.32 2.17
C VAL A 19 1.19 -16.06 1.95
N ALA A 20 1.18 -15.53 0.73
CA ALA A 20 0.37 -14.39 0.34
C ALA A 20 -1.12 -14.64 0.59
N ALA A 21 -1.67 -15.78 0.14
CA ALA A 21 -3.06 -16.13 0.36
C ALA A 21 -3.42 -16.22 1.86
N GLY A 22 -2.55 -16.81 2.68
CA GLY A 22 -2.72 -16.88 4.13
C GLY A 22 -2.74 -15.50 4.79
N ALA A 23 -1.80 -14.63 4.41
CA ALA A 23 -1.73 -13.26 4.92
C ALA A 23 -2.91 -12.41 4.44
N LEU A 24 -3.38 -12.57 3.21
CA LEU A 24 -4.60 -11.94 2.71
C LEU A 24 -5.82 -12.42 3.49
N ALA A 25 -5.94 -13.71 3.78
CA ALA A 25 -7.04 -14.24 4.59
C ALA A 25 -7.04 -13.65 6.01
N VAL A 26 -5.87 -13.54 6.65
CA VAL A 26 -5.71 -12.87 7.95
C VAL A 26 -6.07 -11.39 7.83
N SER A 27 -5.62 -10.72 6.77
CA SER A 27 -5.87 -9.30 6.54
C SER A 27 -7.33 -8.99 6.25
N LEU A 28 -8.04 -9.85 5.53
CA LEU A 28 -9.50 -9.75 5.32
C LEU A 28 -10.27 -9.85 6.64
N ARG A 29 -9.80 -10.68 7.59
CA ARG A 29 -10.39 -10.76 8.94
C ARG A 29 -10.04 -9.52 9.77
N GLY A 30 -8.78 -9.11 9.75
CA GLY A 30 -8.27 -7.96 10.50
C GLY A 30 -8.86 -6.63 10.04
N ALA A 31 -9.03 -6.43 8.72
CA ALA A 31 -9.58 -5.23 8.12
C ALA A 31 -11.02 -4.95 8.59
N ARG A 32 -11.80 -5.98 8.98
CA ARG A 32 -13.13 -5.79 9.58
C ARG A 32 -13.09 -4.96 10.88
N ARG A 33 -11.95 -4.96 11.59
CA ARG A 33 -11.73 -4.18 12.82
C ARG A 33 -11.19 -2.78 12.53
N GLU A 34 -10.61 -2.57 11.35
CA GLU A 34 -10.02 -1.29 10.94
C GLU A 34 -11.00 -0.43 10.14
N LEU A 35 -11.89 -1.09 9.38
CA LEU A 35 -12.85 -0.47 8.48
C LEU A 35 -14.22 -0.22 9.12
N ASP A 36 -14.71 0.99 8.91
CA ASP A 36 -16.05 1.45 9.24
C ASP A 36 -16.69 2.17 8.03
N GLU A 37 -17.82 2.81 8.26
CA GLU A 37 -18.60 3.52 7.24
C GLU A 37 -17.85 4.67 6.56
N ARG A 38 -16.91 5.26 7.28
CA ARG A 38 -16.11 6.41 6.85
C ARG A 38 -14.78 5.96 6.28
N THR A 39 -14.17 4.91 6.85
CA THR A 39 -12.82 4.47 6.47
C THR A 39 -12.80 3.49 5.29
N ALA A 40 -13.90 2.77 5.00
CA ALA A 40 -13.94 1.87 3.84
C ALA A 40 -13.76 2.58 2.49
N PRO A 41 -14.47 3.70 2.19
CA PRO A 41 -14.16 4.48 0.99
C PRO A 41 -12.73 5.04 1.01
N LEU A 42 -12.21 5.45 2.17
CA LEU A 42 -10.86 5.99 2.27
C LEU A 42 -9.78 4.94 1.95
N ALA A 43 -10.01 3.66 2.28
CA ALA A 43 -9.11 2.59 1.88
C ALA A 43 -9.01 2.43 0.36
N GLY A 44 -10.15 2.50 -0.35
CA GLY A 44 -10.16 2.51 -1.82
C GLY A 44 -9.40 3.71 -2.41
N LEU A 45 -9.56 4.88 -1.80
CA LEU A 45 -8.82 6.08 -2.18
C LEU A 45 -7.31 5.96 -1.93
N VAL A 46 -6.91 5.41 -0.77
CA VAL A 46 -5.50 5.19 -0.43
C VAL A 46 -4.87 4.18 -1.39
N ALA A 47 -5.57 3.10 -1.76
CA ALA A 47 -5.11 2.17 -2.78
C ALA A 47 -4.87 2.89 -4.12
N ALA A 48 -5.80 3.74 -4.56
CA ALA A 48 -5.66 4.50 -5.80
C ALA A 48 -4.55 5.55 -5.75
N PHE A 49 -4.33 6.19 -4.60
CA PHE A 49 -3.18 7.07 -4.39
C PHE A 49 -1.85 6.31 -4.44
N ILE A 50 -1.78 5.14 -3.80
CA ILE A 50 -0.60 4.27 -3.85
C ILE A 50 -0.32 3.84 -5.28
N PHE A 51 -1.33 3.40 -6.03
CA PHE A 51 -1.20 3.10 -7.45
C PHE A 51 -0.65 4.30 -8.25
N ALA A 52 -1.24 5.49 -8.06
CA ALA A 52 -0.81 6.70 -8.76
C ALA A 52 0.65 7.06 -8.47
N VAL A 53 1.09 6.94 -7.22
CA VAL A 53 2.47 7.24 -6.82
C VAL A 53 3.44 6.12 -7.23
N GLN A 54 3.00 4.87 -7.29
CA GLN A 54 3.79 3.75 -7.80
C GLN A 54 4.16 3.90 -9.27
N MET A 55 3.31 4.57 -10.06
CA MET A 55 3.65 4.93 -11.45
C MET A 55 4.74 6.00 -11.56
N LEU A 56 5.05 6.71 -10.46
CA LEU A 56 6.02 7.80 -10.47
C LEU A 56 7.42 7.28 -10.13
N ASN A 57 8.09 6.73 -11.14
CA ASN A 57 9.51 6.43 -11.05
C ASN A 57 10.31 7.73 -10.91
N PHE A 58 11.15 7.84 -9.89
CA PHE A 58 12.08 8.94 -9.71
C PHE A 58 13.53 8.46 -9.89
N PRO A 59 14.42 9.30 -10.46
CA PRO A 59 15.82 8.93 -10.61
C PRO A 59 16.49 8.82 -9.24
N VAL A 60 17.29 7.77 -9.05
CA VAL A 60 17.95 7.49 -7.77
C VAL A 60 19.46 7.64 -7.91
N ALA A 61 20.11 6.69 -8.59
CA ALA A 61 21.55 6.69 -8.83
C ALA A 61 21.89 5.77 -10.02
N ALA A 62 23.03 5.99 -10.69
CA ALA A 62 23.62 5.08 -11.67
C ALA A 62 22.69 4.61 -12.83
N GLY A 63 21.78 5.48 -13.28
CA GLY A 63 20.83 5.13 -14.35
C GLY A 63 19.68 4.23 -13.88
N THR A 64 19.48 4.12 -12.56
CA THR A 64 18.37 3.42 -11.91
C THR A 64 17.30 4.40 -11.47
N SER A 65 16.04 3.98 -11.59
CA SER A 65 14.90 4.65 -10.98
C SER A 65 14.38 3.85 -9.79
N GLY A 66 13.53 4.46 -8.99
CA GLY A 66 12.74 3.76 -7.99
C GLY A 66 11.36 4.37 -7.90
N HIS A 67 10.41 3.59 -7.41
CA HIS A 67 9.08 4.04 -7.08
C HIS A 67 8.78 3.74 -5.63
N LEU A 68 7.71 4.34 -5.13
CA LEU A 68 7.15 4.05 -3.81
C LEU A 68 6.69 2.58 -3.75
N LEU A 69 6.96 1.84 -2.68
CA LEU A 69 6.33 0.54 -2.42
C LEU A 69 4.97 0.73 -1.75
N GLY A 70 4.86 1.68 -0.83
CA GLY A 70 3.60 2.21 -0.32
C GLY A 70 2.98 1.46 0.85
N GLY A 71 3.57 0.35 1.31
CA GLY A 71 3.08 -0.37 2.48
C GLY A 71 3.16 0.42 3.78
N ALA A 72 4.20 1.23 3.98
CA ALA A 72 4.30 2.11 5.15
C ALA A 72 3.18 3.17 5.16
N LEU A 73 2.97 3.82 4.03
CA LEU A 73 1.90 4.81 3.86
C LEU A 73 0.53 4.16 4.11
N ALA A 74 0.27 2.98 3.52
CA ALA A 74 -0.97 2.25 3.70
C ALA A 74 -1.21 1.87 5.17
N ALA A 75 -0.21 1.27 5.81
CA ALA A 75 -0.28 0.82 7.21
C ALA A 75 -0.66 1.95 8.17
N ILE A 76 -0.09 3.14 7.95
CA ILE A 76 -0.24 4.28 8.84
C ILE A 76 -1.55 5.02 8.59
N LEU A 77 -1.99 5.13 7.34
CA LEU A 77 -3.24 5.80 7.00
C LEU A 77 -4.47 4.95 7.35
N VAL A 78 -4.50 3.68 6.95
CA VAL A 78 -5.71 2.84 7.01
C VAL A 78 -5.60 1.62 7.93
N GLY A 79 -4.41 1.34 8.45
CA GLY A 79 -4.13 0.22 9.34
C GLY A 79 -3.35 -0.90 8.65
N PRO A 80 -2.63 -1.75 9.41
CA PRO A 80 -1.78 -2.79 8.83
C PRO A 80 -2.55 -3.84 8.02
N TYR A 81 -3.72 -4.29 8.47
CA TYR A 81 -4.45 -5.33 7.73
C TYR A 81 -5.04 -4.77 6.42
N THR A 82 -5.69 -3.63 6.51
CA THR A 82 -6.24 -2.90 5.36
C THR A 82 -5.11 -2.47 4.42
N GLY A 83 -3.95 -2.09 4.97
CA GLY A 83 -2.77 -1.71 4.21
C GLY A 83 -2.22 -2.84 3.33
N VAL A 84 -2.10 -4.06 3.88
CA VAL A 84 -1.73 -5.25 3.09
C VAL A 84 -2.74 -5.45 1.95
N LEU A 85 -4.05 -5.33 2.23
CA LEU A 85 -5.08 -5.48 1.20
C LEU A 85 -5.00 -4.39 0.12
N CYS A 86 -4.76 -3.12 0.50
CA CYS A 86 -4.61 -2.01 -0.43
C CYS A 86 -3.47 -2.28 -1.41
N VAL A 87 -2.26 -2.56 -0.90
CA VAL A 87 -1.09 -2.79 -1.76
C VAL A 87 -1.29 -4.06 -2.60
N SER A 88 -1.91 -5.10 -2.05
CA SER A 88 -2.18 -6.32 -2.83
C SER A 88 -3.18 -6.11 -3.97
N VAL A 89 -4.22 -5.29 -3.76
CA VAL A 89 -5.15 -4.91 -4.85
C VAL A 89 -4.41 -4.12 -5.93
N VAL A 90 -3.52 -3.21 -5.53
CA VAL A 90 -2.70 -2.43 -6.46
C VAL A 90 -1.81 -3.35 -7.30
N LEU A 91 -1.05 -4.25 -6.67
CA LEU A 91 -0.17 -5.21 -7.36
C LEU A 91 -0.94 -6.14 -8.30
N LEU A 92 -2.14 -6.58 -7.90
CA LEU A 92 -3.01 -7.38 -8.75
C LEU A 92 -3.45 -6.62 -10.00
N MET A 93 -3.84 -5.35 -9.85
CA MET A 93 -4.23 -4.51 -10.99
C MET A 93 -3.04 -4.19 -11.90
N GLN A 94 -1.85 -3.97 -11.34
CA GLN A 94 -0.60 -3.76 -12.07
C GLN A 94 -0.25 -4.97 -12.94
N GLY A 95 -0.21 -6.17 -12.35
CA GLY A 95 0.07 -7.39 -13.13
C GLY A 95 -1.00 -7.67 -14.19
N ILE A 96 -2.29 -7.50 -13.85
CA ILE A 96 -3.37 -7.85 -14.80
C ILE A 96 -3.47 -6.84 -15.95
N LEU A 97 -3.47 -5.55 -15.66
CA LEU A 97 -3.77 -4.51 -16.65
C LEU A 97 -2.51 -3.95 -17.31
N PHE A 98 -1.46 -3.76 -16.52
CA PHE A 98 -0.26 -3.02 -16.92
C PHE A 98 0.92 -3.92 -17.26
N ALA A 99 0.79 -5.23 -17.12
CA ALA A 99 1.88 -6.19 -17.28
C ALA A 99 3.10 -5.88 -16.38
N ASP A 100 2.86 -5.17 -15.27
CA ASP A 100 3.90 -4.74 -14.34
C ASP A 100 3.97 -5.71 -13.15
N GLY A 101 4.99 -6.57 -13.20
CA GLY A 101 5.17 -7.71 -12.30
C GLY A 101 4.47 -8.97 -12.77
N GLY A 102 5.16 -10.11 -12.68
CA GLY A 102 4.69 -11.39 -13.19
C GLY A 102 3.46 -11.95 -12.47
N LEU A 103 2.54 -12.57 -13.23
CA LEU A 103 1.35 -13.22 -12.66
C LEU A 103 1.70 -14.49 -11.89
N THR A 104 2.70 -15.24 -12.36
CA THR A 104 3.22 -16.41 -11.64
C THR A 104 4.06 -16.00 -10.43
N ALA A 105 4.66 -14.81 -10.46
CA ALA A 105 5.37 -14.18 -9.36
C ALA A 105 4.48 -13.33 -8.44
N LEU A 106 3.17 -13.25 -8.67
CA LEU A 106 2.26 -12.39 -7.89
C LEU A 106 2.32 -12.68 -6.38
N GLY A 107 2.45 -13.96 -5.99
CA GLY A 107 2.64 -14.35 -4.59
C GLY A 107 3.94 -13.81 -3.98
N VAL A 108 5.00 -13.76 -4.78
CA VAL A 108 6.30 -13.16 -4.39
C VAL A 108 6.12 -11.65 -4.22
N ASN A 109 5.51 -10.97 -5.20
CA ASN A 109 5.26 -9.53 -5.15
C ASN A 109 4.40 -9.13 -3.95
N ILE A 110 3.34 -9.87 -3.64
CA ILE A 110 2.52 -9.61 -2.45
C ILE A 110 3.31 -9.85 -1.16
N THR A 111 4.08 -10.94 -1.08
CA THR A 111 4.91 -11.24 0.10
C THR A 111 5.96 -10.18 0.35
N ASP A 112 6.62 -9.73 -0.70
CA ASP A 112 7.68 -8.74 -0.59
C ASP A 112 7.11 -7.33 -0.41
N MET A 113 6.36 -6.84 -1.39
CA MET A 113 5.96 -5.44 -1.44
C MET A 113 4.75 -5.11 -0.57
N ALA A 114 3.79 -6.03 -0.38
CA ALA A 114 2.61 -5.75 0.44
C ALA A 114 2.83 -6.15 1.90
N ILE A 115 3.27 -7.38 2.16
CA ILE A 115 3.35 -7.93 3.51
C ILE A 115 4.57 -7.38 4.24
N THR A 116 5.77 -7.55 3.68
CA THR A 116 7.01 -7.19 4.38
C THR A 116 7.04 -5.71 4.71
N THR A 117 6.79 -4.85 3.72
CA THR A 117 6.84 -3.39 3.93
C THR A 117 5.82 -2.94 4.97
N THR A 118 4.58 -3.44 4.93
CA THR A 118 3.50 -3.07 5.86
C THR A 118 3.80 -3.55 7.27
N VAL A 119 4.25 -4.80 7.44
CA VAL A 119 4.53 -5.38 8.76
C VAL A 119 5.74 -4.68 9.40
N VAL A 120 6.83 -4.50 8.65
CA VAL A 120 8.03 -3.83 9.16
C VAL A 120 7.72 -2.38 9.50
N ALA A 121 7.07 -1.64 8.59
CA ALA A 121 6.70 -0.26 8.84
C ALA A 121 5.80 -0.13 10.07
N TYR A 122 4.77 -0.97 10.18
CA TYR A 122 3.85 -0.91 11.31
C TYR A 122 4.54 -1.27 12.63
N ALA A 123 5.42 -2.27 12.66
CA ALA A 123 6.18 -2.64 13.85
C ALA A 123 7.08 -1.49 14.32
N VAL A 124 7.86 -0.89 13.40
CA VAL A 124 8.72 0.28 13.67
C VAL A 124 7.88 1.46 14.15
N PHE A 125 6.81 1.80 13.42
CA PHE A 125 5.92 2.89 13.75
C PHE A 125 5.34 2.72 15.16
N ARG A 126 4.81 1.53 15.47
CA ARG A 126 4.23 1.22 16.79
C ARG A 126 5.25 1.26 17.91
N GLY A 127 6.49 0.83 17.66
CA GLY A 127 7.60 0.97 18.61
C GLY A 127 7.90 2.45 18.91
N LEU A 128 8.02 3.27 17.87
CA LEU A 128 8.36 4.68 17.99
C LEU A 128 7.26 5.49 18.68
N VAL A 129 5.98 5.31 18.32
CA VAL A 129 4.88 6.07 18.94
C VAL A 129 4.61 5.66 20.39
N LYS A 130 5.16 4.53 20.88
CA LYS A 130 5.12 4.17 22.31
C LYS A 130 6.10 4.99 23.13
N VAL A 131 7.24 5.38 22.56
CA VAL A 131 8.31 6.10 23.27
C VAL A 131 8.32 7.60 23.00
N LEU A 132 7.84 8.03 21.83
CA LEU A 132 7.78 9.44 21.46
C LEU A 132 6.59 10.16 22.15
N PRO A 133 6.70 11.48 22.38
CA PRO A 133 5.59 12.29 22.89
C PRO A 133 4.34 12.19 22.00
N ARG A 134 3.14 12.25 22.58
CA ARG A 134 1.87 12.23 21.82
C ARG A 134 1.61 13.57 21.10
N ARG A 135 2.31 13.81 19.99
CA ARG A 135 2.20 15.01 19.15
C ARG A 135 2.12 14.62 17.67
N ARG A 136 1.52 15.47 16.84
CA ARG A 136 1.42 15.27 15.38
C ARG A 136 2.80 15.04 14.74
N ARG A 137 3.79 15.85 15.14
CA ARG A 137 5.19 15.71 14.67
C ARG A 137 5.77 14.33 14.96
N SER A 138 5.44 13.71 16.09
CA SER A 138 5.91 12.37 16.43
C SER A 138 5.38 11.31 15.49
N VAL A 139 4.11 11.44 15.05
CA VAL A 139 3.52 10.55 14.05
C VAL A 139 4.24 10.73 12.70
N THR A 140 4.49 11.96 12.28
CA THR A 140 5.23 12.24 11.04
C THR A 140 6.66 11.68 11.06
N VAL A 141 7.41 11.88 12.14
CA VAL A 141 8.77 11.33 12.30
C VAL A 141 8.77 9.80 12.38
N ALA A 142 7.81 9.22 13.10
CA ALA A 142 7.65 7.77 13.16
C ALA A 142 7.30 7.19 11.78
N SER A 143 6.50 7.90 10.97
CA SER A 143 6.15 7.51 9.60
C SER A 143 7.36 7.52 8.69
N PHE A 144 8.20 8.55 8.79
CA PHE A 144 9.47 8.65 8.06
C PHE A 144 10.37 7.44 8.36
N ALA A 145 10.64 7.17 9.64
CA ALA A 145 11.51 6.08 10.05
C ALA A 145 10.94 4.70 9.67
N ALA A 146 9.63 4.51 9.79
CA ALA A 146 8.95 3.29 9.38
C ALA A 146 9.10 3.01 7.88
N ALA A 147 8.87 4.02 7.04
CA ALA A 147 9.04 3.92 5.60
C ALA A 147 10.50 3.66 5.21
N LEU A 148 11.44 4.42 5.78
CA LEU A 148 12.88 4.29 5.53
C LEU A 148 13.40 2.88 5.78
N LEU A 149 12.91 2.21 6.82
CA LEU A 149 13.33 0.85 7.17
C LEU A 149 12.55 -0.24 6.41
N SER A 150 11.33 0.05 5.98
CA SER A 150 10.48 -0.94 5.30
C SER A 150 10.98 -1.31 3.91
N VAL A 151 11.53 -0.36 3.15
CA VAL A 151 11.99 -0.58 1.77
C VAL A 151 13.25 -1.46 1.71
N PRO A 152 14.33 -1.20 2.48
CA PRO A 152 15.45 -2.12 2.55
C PRO A 152 15.09 -3.49 3.12
N ALA A 153 14.11 -3.56 4.04
CA ALA A 153 13.65 -4.84 4.56
C ALA A 153 12.99 -5.71 3.47
N ALA A 154 12.22 -5.11 2.56
CA ALA A 154 11.72 -5.81 1.38
C ALA A 154 12.87 -6.28 0.48
N ALA A 155 13.87 -5.43 0.18
CA ALA A 155 15.05 -5.85 -0.58
C ALA A 155 15.79 -7.05 0.04
N VAL A 156 15.87 -7.12 1.38
CA VAL A 156 16.40 -8.30 2.10
C VAL A 156 15.50 -9.51 1.90
N VAL A 157 14.19 -9.38 2.08
CA VAL A 157 13.23 -10.49 1.91
C VAL A 157 13.23 -11.01 0.47
N PHE A 158 13.22 -10.13 -0.53
CA PHE A 158 13.42 -10.51 -1.93
C PHE A 158 14.71 -11.32 -2.11
N THR A 159 15.83 -10.86 -1.56
CA THR A 159 17.12 -11.58 -1.66
C THR A 159 17.05 -12.97 -1.04
N LEU A 160 16.33 -13.14 0.06
CA LEU A 160 16.10 -14.44 0.70
C LEU A 160 15.21 -15.35 -0.16
N ILE A 161 14.14 -14.82 -0.76
CA ILE A 161 13.28 -15.56 -1.69
C ILE A 161 14.10 -16.01 -2.91
N TYR A 162 14.92 -15.11 -3.46
CA TYR A 162 15.83 -15.41 -4.55
C TYR A 162 16.87 -16.47 -4.16
N ALA A 163 17.38 -16.47 -2.93
CA ALA A 163 18.30 -17.52 -2.46
C ALA A 163 17.65 -18.91 -2.41
N ILE A 164 16.33 -18.99 -2.22
CA ILE A 164 15.58 -20.24 -2.16
C ILE A 164 15.18 -20.72 -3.56
N GLY A 165 14.80 -19.80 -4.45
CA GLY A 165 14.15 -20.15 -5.72
C GLY A 165 14.56 -19.35 -6.95
N GLY A 166 15.61 -18.54 -6.88
CA GLY A 166 16.15 -17.82 -8.02
C GLY A 166 16.53 -18.76 -9.16
N THR A 167 16.25 -18.36 -10.40
CA THR A 167 16.46 -19.20 -11.58
C THR A 167 17.82 -19.01 -12.26
N THR A 168 18.64 -18.09 -11.74
CA THR A 168 19.98 -17.76 -12.26
C THR A 168 21.07 -17.96 -11.22
N ASP A 169 22.28 -18.29 -11.66
CA ASP A 169 23.43 -18.65 -10.80
C ASP A 169 24.18 -17.43 -10.23
N VAL A 170 23.51 -16.29 -10.09
CA VAL A 170 24.11 -15.08 -9.52
C VAL A 170 24.33 -15.27 -8.02
N SER A 171 25.54 -14.95 -7.55
CA SER A 171 25.88 -15.07 -6.14
C SER A 171 24.97 -14.20 -5.26
N ILE A 172 24.43 -14.79 -4.19
CA ILE A 172 23.51 -14.12 -3.27
C ILE A 172 24.11 -12.85 -2.65
N GLY A 173 25.42 -12.84 -2.36
CA GLY A 173 26.09 -11.65 -1.83
C GLY A 173 26.05 -10.45 -2.80
N LYS A 174 26.15 -10.69 -4.11
CA LYS A 174 26.00 -9.63 -5.12
C LYS A 174 24.57 -9.13 -5.20
N VAL A 175 23.59 -10.04 -5.24
CA VAL A 175 22.16 -9.69 -5.23
C VAL A 175 21.84 -8.87 -3.98
N ALA A 176 22.26 -9.33 -2.80
CA ALA A 176 22.06 -8.63 -1.53
C ALA A 176 22.65 -7.21 -1.57
N THR A 177 23.92 -7.08 -1.97
CA THR A 177 24.61 -5.79 -2.00
C THR A 177 23.92 -4.81 -2.94
N ALA A 178 23.57 -5.28 -4.14
CA ALA A 178 22.95 -4.46 -5.17
C ALA A 178 21.52 -4.06 -4.80
N MET A 179 20.69 -5.03 -4.39
CA MET A 179 19.32 -4.80 -3.97
C MET A 179 19.25 -3.88 -2.75
N ILE A 180 19.94 -4.20 -1.66
CA ILE A 180 19.88 -3.39 -0.44
C ILE A 180 20.43 -1.98 -0.71
N GLY A 181 21.53 -1.86 -1.45
CA GLY A 181 22.17 -0.58 -1.74
C GLY A 181 21.23 0.41 -2.44
N VAL A 182 20.61 0.00 -3.55
CA VAL A 182 19.67 0.85 -4.29
C VAL A 182 18.41 1.13 -3.46
N HIS A 183 17.89 0.14 -2.75
CA HIS A 183 16.64 0.27 -1.99
C HIS A 183 16.76 1.09 -0.70
N VAL A 184 17.98 1.27 -0.16
CA VAL A 184 18.23 2.28 0.88
C VAL A 184 17.99 3.69 0.34
N LEU A 185 18.46 3.99 -0.88
CA LEU A 185 18.26 5.30 -1.50
C LEU A 185 16.78 5.52 -1.87
N ILE A 186 16.12 4.50 -2.43
CA ILE A 186 14.67 4.52 -2.69
C ILE A 186 13.89 4.75 -1.38
N GLY A 187 14.31 4.08 -0.31
CA GLY A 187 13.72 4.22 1.03
C GLY A 187 13.75 5.64 1.58
N ILE A 188 14.76 6.46 1.24
CA ILE A 188 14.80 7.88 1.61
C ILE A 188 13.69 8.66 0.91
N GLY A 189 13.51 8.44 -0.39
CA GLY A 189 12.43 9.05 -1.17
C GLY A 189 11.05 8.64 -0.65
N GLU A 190 10.84 7.35 -0.41
CA GLU A 190 9.59 6.84 0.16
C GLU A 190 9.32 7.37 1.57
N ALA A 191 10.35 7.51 2.41
CA ALA A 191 10.22 8.09 3.74
C ALA A 191 9.77 9.56 3.69
N ALA A 192 10.34 10.35 2.77
CA ALA A 192 9.94 11.73 2.57
C ALA A 192 8.48 11.82 2.09
N ILE A 193 8.12 11.08 1.04
CA ILE A 193 6.74 11.06 0.49
C ILE A 193 5.73 10.60 1.56
N THR A 194 6.05 9.53 2.29
CA THR A 194 5.19 8.98 3.34
C THR A 194 5.00 9.99 4.46
N ALA A 195 6.07 10.61 4.95
CA ALA A 195 6.00 11.60 6.02
C ALA A 195 5.20 12.85 5.60
N LEU A 196 5.42 13.35 4.39
CA LEU A 196 4.69 14.50 3.84
C LEU A 196 3.20 14.18 3.68
N THR A 197 2.87 13.02 3.10
CA THR A 197 1.49 12.60 2.87
C THR A 197 0.76 12.39 4.20
N VAL A 198 1.34 11.61 5.12
CA VAL A 198 0.75 11.39 6.45
C VAL A 198 0.62 12.72 7.21
N GLY A 199 1.64 13.58 7.16
CA GLY A 199 1.61 14.90 7.80
C GLY A 199 0.48 15.79 7.26
N ALA A 200 0.31 15.84 5.94
CA ALA A 200 -0.75 16.61 5.29
C ALA A 200 -2.15 16.07 5.67
N VAL A 201 -2.36 14.75 5.63
CA VAL A 201 -3.64 14.15 6.01
C VAL A 201 -3.95 14.41 7.50
N ILE A 202 -2.97 14.25 8.40
CA ILE A 202 -3.15 14.54 9.84
C ILE A 202 -3.43 16.02 10.10
N ALA A 203 -2.87 16.93 9.30
CA ALA A 203 -3.12 18.36 9.46
C ALA A 203 -4.60 18.71 9.17
N VAL A 204 -5.21 18.02 8.20
CA VAL A 204 -6.58 18.28 7.74
C VAL A 204 -7.62 17.42 8.47
N ARG A 205 -7.35 16.12 8.65
CA ARG A 205 -8.26 15.11 9.23
C ARG A 205 -7.51 14.05 10.07
N PRO A 206 -7.05 14.42 11.28
CA PRO A 206 -6.33 13.49 12.15
C PRO A 206 -7.18 12.29 12.59
N ASP A 207 -8.51 12.44 12.62
CA ASP A 207 -9.49 11.42 13.01
C ASP A 207 -9.60 10.25 12.02
N LEU A 208 -9.13 10.45 10.78
CA LEU A 208 -9.16 9.43 9.73
C LEU A 208 -7.88 8.61 9.64
N VAL A 209 -6.79 9.06 10.28
CA VAL A 209 -5.49 8.42 10.18
C VAL A 209 -5.35 7.37 11.27
N TYR A 210 -5.27 6.10 10.87
CA TYR A 210 -5.16 4.97 11.79
C TYR A 210 -4.00 5.15 12.80
N GLY A 211 -2.82 5.56 12.33
CA GLY A 211 -1.64 5.81 13.15
C GLY A 211 -1.78 7.00 14.11
N ALA A 212 -2.77 7.86 13.93
CA ALA A 212 -3.01 9.04 14.75
C ALA A 212 -4.12 8.87 15.81
N ARG A 213 -4.80 7.70 15.87
CA ARG A 213 -5.90 7.45 16.83
C ARG A 213 -5.52 7.70 18.30
N GLY A 214 -4.24 7.65 18.67
CA GLY A 214 -3.76 7.97 20.01
C GLY A 214 -3.55 9.47 20.31
N LEU A 215 -3.74 10.35 19.32
CA LEU A 215 -3.64 11.81 19.47
C LEU A 215 -4.98 12.47 19.83
N GLU A 216 -6.11 11.79 19.64
CA GLU A 216 -7.41 12.30 20.05
C GLU A 216 -7.44 12.41 21.58
N GLN A 217 -7.52 13.64 22.09
CA GLN A 217 -7.67 13.88 23.52
C GLN A 217 -9.00 13.27 23.96
N ARG A 218 -8.97 12.41 24.98
CA ARG A 218 -10.19 12.03 25.69
C ARG A 218 -10.82 13.31 26.23
N LEU A 219 -12.11 13.51 25.94
CA LEU A 219 -12.87 14.62 26.47
C LEU A 219 -12.75 14.58 28.00
N LYS A 220 -12.38 15.70 28.61
CA LYS A 220 -12.41 15.85 30.07
C LYS A 220 -13.69 16.57 30.44
N LEU A 221 -14.51 15.93 31.26
CA LEU A 221 -15.69 16.52 31.84
C LEU A 221 -15.28 17.31 33.07
N ARG A 222 -15.81 18.54 33.21
CA ARG A 222 -15.69 19.27 34.47
C ARG A 222 -16.82 18.83 35.39
N VAL A 223 -16.50 18.00 36.38
CA VAL A 223 -17.45 17.54 37.41
C VAL A 223 -17.06 18.19 38.72
N ASN A 224 -17.96 18.98 39.31
CA ASN A 224 -17.72 19.70 40.58
C ASN A 224 -16.45 20.56 40.61
N GLY A 225 -16.06 21.14 39.48
CA GLY A 225 -14.86 21.97 39.36
C GLY A 225 -13.58 21.22 38.98
N GLU A 226 -13.54 19.89 39.12
CA GLU A 226 -12.41 19.06 38.70
C GLU A 226 -12.57 18.53 37.28
N LEU A 227 -11.46 18.45 36.54
CA LEU A 227 -11.44 17.84 35.21
C LEU A 227 -11.22 16.34 35.32
N VAL A 228 -12.31 15.58 35.14
CA VAL A 228 -12.33 14.11 35.15
C VAL A 228 -12.39 13.62 33.70
N ASP A 229 -11.67 12.55 33.38
CA ASP A 229 -11.79 11.95 32.04
C ASP A 229 -13.24 11.48 31.81
N ALA A 230 -13.81 11.80 30.65
CA ALA A 230 -15.13 11.31 30.28
C ALA A 230 -15.11 9.76 30.31
N PRO A 231 -16.12 9.11 30.91
CA PRO A 231 -16.29 7.67 30.80
C PRO A 231 -16.23 7.26 29.32
N ALA A 232 -15.59 6.14 29.01
CA ALA A 232 -15.64 5.57 27.67
C ALA A 232 -17.12 5.39 27.31
N ALA A 233 -17.60 6.09 26.28
CA ALA A 233 -19.00 6.08 25.94
C ALA A 233 -19.48 4.64 25.78
N GLU A 234 -20.45 4.22 26.60
CA GLU A 234 -21.30 3.09 26.24
C GLU A 234 -21.91 3.36 24.87
N PRO A 235 -22.20 2.32 24.06
CA PRO A 235 -22.73 2.49 22.72
C PRO A 235 -24.13 3.12 22.77
N ALA A 236 -24.17 4.45 22.83
CA ALA A 236 -25.38 5.22 22.64
C ALA A 236 -25.85 5.04 21.19
N PRO A 237 -27.18 4.98 20.93
CA PRO A 237 -27.71 4.96 19.58
C PRO A 237 -27.19 6.19 18.82
N ALA A 238 -26.68 5.93 17.61
CA ALA A 238 -25.83 6.87 16.88
C ALA A 238 -26.49 8.26 16.74
N PRO A 239 -25.83 9.35 17.18
CA PRO A 239 -26.29 10.69 16.84
C PRO A 239 -26.08 10.91 15.34
N VAL A 240 -27.09 11.44 14.64
CA VAL A 240 -27.02 11.74 13.20
C VAL A 240 -26.17 13.00 12.99
N PRO A 241 -24.96 12.94 12.42
CA PRO A 241 -24.15 14.14 12.22
C PRO A 241 -24.30 14.61 10.77
N ALA A 242 -25.09 15.67 10.55
CA ALA A 242 -25.20 16.31 9.24
C ALA A 242 -23.93 17.10 8.85
N ALA A 243 -23.18 17.62 9.84
CA ALA A 243 -22.01 18.48 9.61
C ALA A 243 -20.72 17.71 9.25
N ALA A 244 -20.56 16.46 9.71
CA ALA A 244 -19.34 15.66 9.46
C ALA A 244 -19.23 15.14 8.02
N ARG A 245 -20.33 15.09 7.25
CA ARG A 245 -20.34 14.53 5.89
C ARG A 245 -19.62 15.42 4.87
N SER A 246 -19.68 16.74 5.02
CA SER A 246 -19.10 17.68 4.03
C SER A 246 -17.56 17.63 4.00
N SER A 247 -16.93 17.41 5.16
CA SER A 247 -15.46 17.37 5.29
C SER A 247 -14.85 16.08 4.73
N HIS A 248 -15.53 14.93 4.89
CA HIS A 248 -15.08 13.66 4.30
C HIS A 248 -15.09 13.74 2.77
N ARG A 249 -16.19 14.23 2.19
CA ARG A 249 -16.32 14.36 0.75
C ARG A 249 -15.23 15.26 0.16
N LYS A 250 -14.89 16.37 0.85
CA LYS A 250 -13.77 17.24 0.44
C LYS A 250 -12.44 16.49 0.45
N LEU A 251 -12.08 15.81 1.54
CA LEU A 251 -10.84 15.03 1.58
C LEU A 251 -10.80 13.97 0.48
N TRP A 252 -11.93 13.29 0.27
CA TRP A 252 -12.03 12.23 -0.73
C TRP A 252 -11.84 12.76 -2.15
N ILE A 253 -12.51 13.88 -2.48
CA ILE A 253 -12.34 14.56 -3.76
C ILE A 253 -10.92 15.06 -3.92
N THR A 254 -10.34 15.70 -2.89
CA THR A 254 -8.95 16.19 -2.95
C THR A 254 -7.97 15.06 -3.16
N GLY A 255 -8.09 13.95 -2.45
CA GLY A 255 -7.24 12.78 -2.64
C GLY A 255 -7.41 12.19 -4.04
N LEU A 256 -8.65 12.07 -4.54
CA LEU A 256 -8.90 11.52 -5.87
C LEU A 256 -8.30 12.41 -6.96
N VAL A 257 -8.52 13.73 -6.86
CA VAL A 257 -7.94 14.72 -7.77
C VAL A 257 -6.41 14.67 -7.70
N ALA A 258 -5.82 14.56 -6.50
CA ALA A 258 -4.38 14.42 -6.35
C ALA A 258 -3.87 13.14 -7.04
N SER A 259 -4.52 11.99 -6.85
CA SER A 259 -4.18 10.74 -7.54
C SER A 259 -4.27 10.87 -9.06
N LEU A 260 -5.33 11.51 -9.57
CA LEU A 260 -5.51 11.72 -11.01
C LEU A 260 -4.46 12.68 -11.59
N ILE A 261 -4.08 13.74 -10.87
CA ILE A 261 -3.01 14.65 -11.28
C ILE A 261 -1.67 13.93 -11.28
N LEU A 262 -1.40 13.13 -10.25
CA LEU A 262 -0.16 12.35 -10.16
C LEU A 262 -0.06 11.38 -11.34
N ALA A 263 -1.08 10.55 -11.55
CA ALA A 263 -1.08 9.53 -12.60
C ALA A 263 -1.21 10.09 -14.02
N GLY A 264 -1.97 11.17 -14.20
CA GLY A 264 -2.30 11.72 -15.52
C GLY A 264 -1.38 12.85 -16.00
N PHE A 265 -0.61 13.48 -15.11
CA PHE A 265 0.22 14.63 -15.45
C PHE A 265 1.64 14.54 -14.86
N VAL A 266 1.77 14.24 -13.57
CA VAL A 266 3.11 14.17 -12.95
C VAL A 266 3.91 12.98 -13.51
N SER A 267 3.24 11.90 -13.90
CA SER A 267 3.82 10.74 -14.59
C SER A 267 4.58 11.10 -15.87
N PHE A 268 4.28 12.24 -16.51
CA PHE A 268 5.03 12.71 -17.69
C PHE A 268 6.50 13.01 -17.41
N TYR A 269 6.81 13.25 -16.13
CA TYR A 269 8.14 13.56 -15.64
C TYR A 269 8.76 12.38 -14.88
N ALA A 270 8.08 11.22 -14.86
CA ALA A 270 8.64 10.01 -14.29
C ALA A 270 9.86 9.55 -15.11
N SER A 271 10.85 9.01 -14.42
CA SER A 271 12.05 8.46 -15.04
C SER A 271 11.69 7.20 -15.85
N ALA A 272 12.20 7.13 -17.07
CA ALA A 272 12.12 5.94 -17.92
C ALA A 272 13.25 4.92 -17.64
N SER A 273 14.15 5.22 -16.70
CA SER A 273 15.19 4.27 -16.27
C SER A 273 14.59 3.03 -15.62
N PRO A 274 15.24 1.85 -15.75
CA PRO A 274 14.81 0.64 -15.07
C PRO A 274 14.75 0.84 -13.56
N ASP A 275 13.80 0.17 -12.91
CA ASP A 275 13.66 0.24 -11.46
C ASP A 275 14.83 -0.44 -10.72
N GLY A 276 14.85 -0.34 -9.39
CA GLY A 276 15.92 -0.91 -8.57
C GLY A 276 16.12 -2.42 -8.71
N LEU A 277 15.06 -3.19 -8.90
CA LEU A 277 15.16 -4.63 -9.16
C LEU A 277 15.63 -4.88 -10.58
N GLU A 278 14.99 -4.22 -11.54
CA GLU A 278 15.22 -4.39 -12.97
C GLU A 278 16.66 -4.05 -13.35
N LYS A 279 17.17 -2.93 -12.82
CA LYS A 279 18.57 -2.55 -13.02
C LYS A 279 19.52 -3.62 -12.49
N VAL A 280 19.27 -4.11 -11.27
CA VAL A 280 20.11 -5.14 -10.65
C VAL A 280 20.02 -6.44 -11.45
N ALA A 281 18.85 -6.76 -11.98
CA ALA A 281 18.66 -7.94 -12.79
C ALA A 281 19.46 -7.88 -14.08
N HIS A 282 19.34 -6.78 -14.83
CA HIS A 282 20.10 -6.53 -16.04
C HIS A 282 21.62 -6.51 -15.78
N ASP A 283 22.08 -5.79 -14.76
CA ASP A 283 23.51 -5.66 -14.46
C ASP A 283 24.16 -6.96 -13.97
N GLN A 284 23.36 -7.88 -13.42
CA GLN A 284 23.84 -9.18 -12.94
C GLN A 284 23.47 -10.36 -13.85
N GLY A 285 22.70 -10.13 -14.92
CA GLY A 285 22.21 -11.15 -15.84
C GLY A 285 21.12 -12.08 -15.27
N ILE A 286 20.32 -11.60 -14.32
CA ILE A 286 19.18 -12.33 -13.73
C ILE A 286 17.99 -12.37 -14.70
N ASP A 287 17.85 -11.33 -15.52
CA ASP A 287 16.83 -11.13 -16.55
C ASP A 287 16.89 -12.15 -17.70
N GLN A 288 17.99 -12.91 -17.86
CA GLN A 288 18.13 -13.94 -18.90
C GLN A 288 17.07 -15.05 -18.85
N LYS A 289 16.41 -15.23 -17.70
CA LYS A 289 15.36 -16.22 -17.47
C LYS A 289 13.96 -15.60 -17.39
N GLU A 290 13.86 -14.31 -17.64
CA GLU A 290 12.57 -13.63 -17.73
C GLU A 290 11.71 -14.24 -18.82
N LYS A 291 10.43 -14.41 -18.51
CA LYS A 291 9.42 -14.87 -19.46
C LYS A 291 8.56 -13.70 -19.90
N PRO A 292 8.12 -13.68 -21.16
CA PRO A 292 7.12 -12.72 -21.60
C PRO A 292 5.91 -12.71 -20.67
N HIS A 293 5.48 -11.52 -20.29
CA HIS A 293 4.32 -11.37 -19.42
C HIS A 293 3.06 -11.95 -20.09
N ALA A 294 2.26 -12.73 -19.36
CA ALA A 294 1.07 -13.40 -19.92
C ALA A 294 0.04 -12.42 -20.51
N ASN A 295 0.05 -11.16 -20.04
CA ASN A 295 -0.80 -10.08 -20.51
C ASN A 295 -0.03 -8.98 -21.29
N ALA A 296 1.09 -9.32 -21.94
CA ALA A 296 1.86 -8.33 -22.72
C ALA A 296 1.04 -7.65 -23.84
N ASP A 297 -0.02 -8.31 -24.35
CA ASP A 297 -0.92 -7.74 -25.36
C ASP A 297 -2.07 -6.89 -24.77
N SER A 298 -2.06 -6.65 -23.46
CA SER A 298 -3.07 -5.83 -22.77
C SER A 298 -3.14 -4.43 -23.41
N PRO A 299 -4.35 -3.83 -23.54
CA PRO A 299 -4.48 -2.46 -24.01
C PRO A 299 -3.77 -1.41 -23.15
N LEU A 300 -3.33 -1.78 -21.93
CA LEU A 300 -2.68 -0.93 -20.95
C LEU A 300 -1.26 -1.39 -20.56
N ALA A 301 -0.69 -2.37 -21.28
CA ALA A 301 0.63 -2.91 -20.98
C ALA A 301 1.72 -1.82 -20.94
N ASP A 302 2.70 -1.97 -20.06
CA ASP A 302 3.81 -1.03 -19.84
C ASP A 302 3.35 0.40 -19.53
N TYR A 303 2.16 0.53 -18.95
CA TYR A 303 1.51 1.82 -18.71
C TYR A 303 1.28 2.65 -19.99
N GLY A 304 1.15 2.02 -21.15
CA GLY A 304 0.76 2.66 -22.41
C GLY A 304 -0.65 2.26 -22.84
N VAL A 305 -1.39 3.18 -23.47
CA VAL A 305 -2.64 2.88 -24.16
C VAL A 305 -2.35 2.44 -25.59
N LYS A 306 -2.78 1.22 -25.92
CA LYS A 306 -2.72 0.67 -27.27
C LYS A 306 -3.32 1.65 -28.28
N ASP A 307 -2.62 1.85 -29.39
CA ASP A 307 -2.98 2.76 -30.48
C ASP A 307 -2.82 4.27 -30.20
N ILE A 308 -2.23 4.68 -29.06
CA ILE A 308 -1.81 6.07 -28.82
C ILE A 308 -0.30 6.19 -28.91
N SER A 309 0.19 6.87 -29.95
CA SER A 309 1.63 7.02 -30.24
C SER A 309 2.34 8.09 -29.39
N ASP A 310 1.61 9.08 -28.87
CA ASP A 310 2.19 10.07 -27.97
C ASP A 310 2.42 9.44 -26.60
N ALA A 311 3.69 9.19 -26.26
CA ALA A 311 4.07 8.50 -25.03
C ALA A 311 3.55 9.18 -23.76
N ARG A 312 3.46 10.52 -23.74
CA ARG A 312 2.97 11.26 -22.57
C ARG A 312 1.46 11.10 -22.46
N LEU A 313 0.73 11.34 -23.54
CA LEU A 313 -0.72 11.19 -23.55
C LEU A 313 -1.15 9.75 -23.24
N SER A 314 -0.45 8.78 -23.84
CA SER A 314 -0.64 7.36 -23.63
C SER A 314 -0.41 6.98 -22.16
N GLY A 315 0.73 7.37 -21.58
CA GLY A 315 1.06 7.15 -20.17
C GLY A 315 0.08 7.79 -19.19
N GLY A 316 -0.28 9.05 -19.43
CA GLY A 316 -1.23 9.77 -18.58
C GLY A 316 -2.62 9.17 -18.61
N LEU A 317 -3.09 8.77 -19.79
CA LEU A 317 -4.40 8.14 -19.94
C LEU A 317 -4.42 6.76 -19.26
N ALA A 318 -3.38 5.94 -19.47
CA ALA A 318 -3.23 4.66 -18.80
C ALA A 318 -3.25 4.82 -17.27
N GLY A 319 -2.54 5.84 -16.75
CA GLY A 319 -2.54 6.17 -15.33
C GLY A 319 -3.91 6.60 -14.80
N VAL A 320 -4.63 7.47 -15.51
CA VAL A 320 -6.00 7.88 -15.15
C VAL A 320 -6.95 6.69 -15.13
N ILE A 321 -6.87 5.81 -16.13
CA ILE A 321 -7.67 4.58 -16.18
C ILE A 321 -7.32 3.67 -14.99
N GLY A 322 -6.04 3.47 -14.72
CA GLY A 322 -5.55 2.67 -13.61
C GLY A 322 -6.01 3.17 -12.24
N VAL A 323 -5.96 4.48 -12.01
CA VAL A 323 -6.52 5.13 -10.81
C VAL A 323 -8.02 4.86 -10.72
N GLY A 324 -8.77 5.08 -11.81
CA GLY A 324 -10.21 4.85 -11.85
C GLY A 324 -10.58 3.40 -11.50
N VAL A 325 -9.93 2.43 -12.12
CA VAL A 325 -10.16 1.00 -11.86
C VAL A 325 -9.77 0.65 -10.42
N THR A 326 -8.63 1.12 -9.94
CA THR A 326 -8.15 0.83 -8.57
C THR A 326 -9.11 1.38 -7.52
N VAL A 327 -9.66 2.60 -7.71
CA VAL A 327 -10.68 3.15 -6.82
C VAL A 327 -11.91 2.25 -6.79
N VAL A 328 -12.42 1.82 -7.95
CA VAL A 328 -13.63 1.01 -8.04
C VAL A 328 -13.43 -0.36 -7.41
N VAL A 329 -12.34 -1.06 -7.77
CA VAL A 329 -12.01 -2.40 -7.24
C VAL A 329 -11.75 -2.32 -5.75
N GLY A 330 -10.86 -1.42 -5.31
CA GLY A 330 -10.52 -1.23 -3.91
C GLY A 330 -11.77 -0.91 -3.08
N SER A 331 -12.56 0.09 -3.48
CA SER A 331 -13.78 0.47 -2.75
C SER A 331 -14.78 -0.68 -2.67
N THR A 332 -14.93 -1.46 -3.74
CA THR A 332 -15.81 -2.63 -3.77
C THR A 332 -15.33 -3.69 -2.78
N VAL A 333 -14.04 -4.05 -2.82
CA VAL A 333 -13.45 -5.02 -1.89
C VAL A 333 -13.68 -4.58 -0.44
N PHE A 334 -13.34 -3.35 -0.09
CA PHE A 334 -13.46 -2.86 1.29
C PHE A 334 -14.90 -2.73 1.76
N TRP A 335 -15.81 -2.39 0.85
CA TRP A 335 -17.24 -2.38 1.16
C TRP A 335 -17.81 -3.78 1.40
N VAL A 336 -17.42 -4.78 0.60
CA VAL A 336 -17.83 -6.19 0.81
C VAL A 336 -17.26 -6.74 2.13
N VAL A 337 -15.98 -6.49 2.40
CA VAL A 337 -15.33 -6.90 3.66
C VAL A 337 -16.07 -6.34 4.86
N ARG A 338 -16.50 -5.08 4.79
CA ARG A 338 -17.28 -4.43 5.84
C ARG A 338 -18.69 -5.02 5.98
N ARG A 339 -19.44 -5.21 4.89
CA ARG A 339 -20.83 -5.74 4.95
C ARG A 339 -20.92 -7.08 5.67
N ARG A 340 -19.95 -7.97 5.46
CA ARG A 340 -19.91 -9.26 6.15
C ARG A 340 -19.76 -9.15 7.68
N ARG A 341 -19.33 -8.00 8.21
CA ARG A 341 -19.30 -7.73 9.66
C ARG A 341 -20.69 -7.41 10.21
N THR A 342 -21.46 -6.54 9.54
CA THR A 342 -22.80 -6.16 10.00
C THR A 342 -23.75 -7.35 10.06
N ASP A 343 -23.59 -8.32 9.15
CA ASP A 343 -24.40 -9.53 9.13
C ASP A 343 -23.99 -10.54 10.24
N SER A 344 -22.73 -10.52 10.68
CA SER A 344 -22.24 -11.39 11.76
C SER A 344 -22.52 -10.83 13.16
N ASP A 345 -22.61 -9.50 13.29
CA ASP A 345 -22.89 -8.80 14.55
C ASP A 345 -24.40 -8.55 14.77
N ALA A 346 -25.27 -9.00 13.85
CA ALA A 346 -26.71 -8.87 13.99
C ALA A 346 -27.24 -9.82 15.09
N PRO A 347 -27.93 -9.32 16.13
CA PRO A 347 -28.49 -10.16 17.17
C PRO A 347 -29.70 -10.94 16.60
N GLY A 348 -29.48 -12.19 16.17
CA GLY A 348 -30.57 -13.05 15.71
C GLY A 348 -30.23 -14.38 15.02
N SER A 349 -28.98 -14.66 14.63
CA SER A 349 -28.69 -15.86 13.82
C SER A 349 -28.32 -17.13 14.59
N SER A 350 -28.58 -17.22 15.90
CA SER A 350 -28.26 -18.41 16.72
C SER A 350 -29.46 -19.08 17.38
N VAL A 351 -30.66 -18.99 16.79
CA VAL A 351 -31.81 -19.81 17.22
C VAL A 351 -32.51 -20.40 16.01
N SER A 352 -32.03 -21.57 15.54
CA SER A 352 -32.88 -22.63 14.99
C SER A 352 -32.04 -23.87 14.68
N GLN A 353 -31.71 -24.65 15.72
CA GLN A 353 -31.54 -26.11 15.62
C GLN A 353 -31.85 -26.72 16.99
N ALA A 354 -33.14 -26.84 17.29
CA ALA A 354 -33.67 -27.78 18.26
C ALA A 354 -35.16 -28.00 17.92
N ALA A 355 -35.41 -28.98 17.07
CA ALA A 355 -36.66 -29.73 16.96
C ALA A 355 -36.33 -31.09 16.35
#